data_AF-A0A226C2Y3-F1
#
_entry.id   AF-A0A226C2Y3-F1
#
_cell.length_a   1.000
_cell.length_b   1.000
_cell.length_c   1.000
_cell.angle_alpha   90.00
_cell.angle_beta   90.00
_cell.angle_gamma   90.00
#
_symmetry.space_group_name_H-M   'P 1'
#
loop_
_entity.id
_entity.type
_entity.pdbx_description
1 polymer ?
#
loop_
_entity_poly.entity_id
_entity_poly.type
_entity_poly.pdbx_seq_one_letter_code
_entity_poly.pdbx_strand_id
1 'polypeptide(L)'
;MKKRTNYGYCKQFKNTLIRAFKILFFIGVLIFLVFNLPEIIPHIKTVSYSSVTGLVLMQLFTLLVIAYQWKLCDKVIDYKPNPKHPIMHNKLKVSDFWILNSYGKLCEGITPGVKTGGEGLKTVMLVNKFNYKKKDALILVLIQKSISLVSFVVVLAALCVILSAQGSYTLINYSNISHLLIIITVALILLLLIVNFWGKKSKLKYFLKFHQIIVILRKKKLFVFLAFY
;
A
#
# COMPACT_ATOMS: atom_id res chain seq x y z
N MET A 1 2.35 34.99 39.93
CA MET A 1 3.46 34.01 39.92
C MET A 1 3.42 33.15 38.65
N LYS A 2 4.52 33.12 37.89
CA LYS A 2 4.67 32.60 36.51
C LYS A 2 4.71 31.06 36.46
N LYS A 3 3.75 30.41 35.78
CA LYS A 3 3.82 29.01 35.29
C LYS A 3 4.14 28.98 33.78
N ARG A 4 5.38 29.28 33.36
CA ARG A 4 5.76 29.36 31.93
C ARG A 4 6.99 28.56 31.49
N THR A 5 7.60 27.70 32.31
CA THR A 5 8.95 27.16 32.00
C THR A 5 9.04 25.70 31.54
N ASN A 6 8.02 24.84 31.70
CA ASN A 6 8.19 23.41 31.38
C ASN A 6 7.93 22.98 29.92
N TYR A 7 7.37 23.83 29.06
CA TYR A 7 7.08 23.46 27.67
C TYR A 7 8.31 23.51 26.74
N GLY A 8 9.34 24.29 27.09
CA GLY A 8 10.55 24.46 26.27
C GLY A 8 11.42 23.19 26.23
N TYR A 9 11.66 22.58 27.39
CA TYR A 9 12.53 21.41 27.53
C TYR A 9 12.02 20.19 26.76
N CYS A 10 10.71 19.94 26.75
CA CYS A 10 10.12 18.82 26.03
C CYS A 10 10.28 18.97 24.50
N LYS A 11 10.17 20.20 23.97
CA LYS A 11 10.36 20.47 22.54
C LYS A 11 11.82 20.34 22.13
N GLN A 12 12.75 20.83 22.96
CA GLN A 12 14.19 20.73 22.70
C GLN A 12 14.65 19.26 22.72
N PHE A 13 14.25 18.49 23.74
CA PHE A 13 14.57 17.07 23.84
C PHE A 13 14.07 16.27 22.62
N LYS A 14 12.82 16.48 22.21
CA LYS A 14 12.25 15.81 21.03
C LYS A 14 13.04 16.11 19.75
N ASN A 15 13.48 17.35 19.56
CA ASN A 15 14.27 17.72 18.38
C ASN A 15 15.66 17.07 18.38
N THR A 16 16.32 17.03 19.54
CA THR A 16 17.61 16.33 19.70
C THR A 16 17.48 14.84 19.40
N LEU A 17 16.43 14.18 19.92
CA LEU A 17 16.17 12.77 19.67
C LEU A 17 15.92 12.48 18.17
N ILE A 18 15.12 13.32 17.49
CA ILE A 18 14.89 13.17 16.05
C ILE A 18 16.17 13.37 15.24
N ARG A 19 17.03 14.32 15.62
CA ARG A 19 18.34 14.52 14.97
C ARG A 19 19.25 13.32 15.18
N ALA A 20 19.36 12.83 16.41
CA ALA A 20 20.17 11.65 16.72
C ALA A 20 19.70 10.42 15.93
N PHE A 21 18.39 10.19 15.86
CA PHE A 21 17.84 9.08 15.07
C PHE A 21 18.13 9.22 13.58
N LYS A 22 18.02 10.43 13.01
CA LYS A 22 18.39 10.69 11.61
C LYS A 22 19.87 10.40 11.36
N ILE A 23 20.76 10.86 12.24
CA ILE A 23 22.21 10.63 12.12
C ILE A 23 22.50 9.12 12.19
N LEU A 24 21.95 8.43 13.20
CA LEU A 24 22.12 6.98 13.35
C LEU A 24 21.60 6.21 12.13
N PHE A 25 20.43 6.59 11.60
CA PHE A 25 19.87 6.01 10.39
C PHE A 25 20.80 6.21 9.18
N PHE A 26 21.32 7.42 8.96
CA PHE A 26 22.25 7.69 7.87
C PHE A 26 23.56 6.91 8.02
N ILE A 27 24.11 6.81 9.23
CA ILE A 27 25.30 5.99 9.50
C ILE A 27 24.99 4.51 9.20
N GLY A 28 23.85 4.00 9.65
CA GLY A 28 23.43 2.63 9.37
C GLY A 28 23.30 2.33 7.88
N VAL A 29 22.69 3.24 7.11
CA VAL A 29 22.61 3.13 5.64
C VAL A 29 24.00 3.18 5.02
N LEU A 30 24.89 4.07 5.47
CA LEU A 30 26.25 4.18 4.94
C LEU A 30 27.07 2.92 5.21
N ILE A 31 27.01 2.37 6.42
CA ILE A 31 27.64 1.10 6.79
C ILE A 31 27.08 -0.02 5.90
N PHE A 32 25.75 -0.13 5.78
CA PHE A 32 25.13 -1.14 4.92
C PHE A 32 25.63 -1.05 3.48
N LEU A 33 25.68 0.17 2.91
CA LEU A 33 26.17 0.38 1.55
C LEU A 33 27.65 0.01 1.41
N VAL A 34 28.52 0.46 2.32
CA VAL A 34 29.97 0.18 2.24
C VAL A 34 30.26 -1.31 2.35
N PHE A 35 29.58 -2.03 3.24
CA PHE A 35 29.84 -3.45 3.46
C PHE A 35 29.20 -4.36 2.40
N ASN A 36 28.00 -4.01 1.89
CA ASN A 36 27.27 -4.91 0.99
C ASN A 36 27.42 -4.54 -0.50
N LEU A 37 27.72 -3.28 -0.86
CA LEU A 37 27.90 -2.90 -2.27
C LEU A 37 28.98 -3.71 -2.99
N PRO A 38 30.17 -3.97 -2.41
CA PRO A 38 31.20 -4.76 -3.08
C PRO A 38 30.74 -6.18 -3.45
N GLU A 39 29.85 -6.78 -2.65
CA GLU A 39 29.25 -8.10 -2.94
C GLU A 39 28.11 -7.99 -3.97
N ILE A 40 27.29 -6.94 -3.90
CA ILE A 40 26.14 -6.74 -4.79
C ILE A 40 26.58 -6.36 -6.22
N ILE A 41 27.62 -5.54 -6.38
CA ILE A 41 28.05 -5.00 -7.68
C ILE A 41 28.40 -6.12 -8.69
N PRO A 42 29.21 -7.14 -8.35
CA PRO A 42 29.47 -8.28 -9.23
C PRO A 42 28.19 -8.97 -9.70
N HIS A 43 27.22 -9.18 -8.79
CA HIS A 43 25.94 -9.80 -9.13
C HIS A 43 25.06 -8.92 -10.01
N ILE A 44 25.11 -7.59 -9.87
CA ILE A 44 24.40 -6.69 -10.79
C ILE A 44 25.01 -6.78 -12.20
N LYS A 45 26.34 -6.91 -12.30
CA LYS A 45 27.04 -7.02 -13.59
C LYS A 45 26.76 -8.31 -14.35
N THR A 46 26.31 -9.38 -13.67
CA THR A 46 25.93 -10.63 -14.34
C THR A 46 24.52 -10.56 -14.94
N VAL A 47 23.72 -9.55 -14.59
CA VAL A 47 22.38 -9.37 -15.15
C VAL A 47 22.50 -8.85 -16.59
N SER A 48 21.98 -9.62 -17.55
CA SER A 48 22.00 -9.20 -18.95
C SER A 48 21.16 -7.92 -19.16
N TYR A 49 21.63 -7.03 -20.03
CA TYR A 49 20.87 -5.83 -20.42
C TYR A 49 19.49 -6.18 -20.95
N SER A 50 19.37 -7.29 -21.70
CA SER A 50 18.08 -7.79 -22.20
C SER A 50 17.09 -8.10 -21.07
N SER A 51 17.56 -8.70 -19.97
CA SER A 51 16.72 -8.98 -18.80
C SER A 51 16.26 -7.69 -18.13
N VAL A 52 17.15 -6.70 -17.97
CA VAL A 52 16.80 -5.40 -17.39
C VAL A 52 15.76 -4.69 -18.26
N THR A 53 15.97 -4.63 -19.58
CA THR A 53 15.02 -4.03 -20.51
C THR A 53 13.67 -4.74 -20.47
N GLY A 54 13.67 -6.08 -20.46
CA GLY A 54 12.45 -6.87 -20.32
C GLY A 54 11.69 -6.57 -19.03
N LEU A 55 12.39 -6.48 -17.89
CA LEU A 55 11.79 -6.12 -16.61
C LEU A 55 11.19 -4.72 -16.62
N VAL A 56 11.88 -3.73 -17.21
CA VAL A 56 11.37 -2.36 -17.33
C VAL A 56 10.11 -2.32 -18.19
N LEU A 57 10.12 -2.98 -19.35
CA LEU A 57 8.95 -3.04 -20.23
C LEU A 57 7.75 -3.72 -19.55
N MET A 58 7.98 -4.83 -18.86
CA MET A 58 6.96 -5.51 -18.05
C MET A 58 6.43 -4.63 -16.92
N GLN A 59 7.29 -3.85 -16.28
CA GLN A 59 6.89 -2.93 -15.23
C GLN A 59 6.02 -1.79 -15.78
N LEU A 60 6.36 -1.23 -16.94
CA LEU A 60 5.56 -0.21 -17.62
C LEU A 60 4.20 -0.77 -18.06
N PHE A 61 4.18 -1.99 -18.61
CA PHE A 61 2.94 -2.66 -18.98
C PHE A 61 2.04 -2.91 -17.77
N THR A 62 2.61 -3.38 -16.66
CA THR A 62 1.89 -3.58 -15.40
C THR A 62 1.29 -2.28 -14.89
N LEU A 63 2.04 -1.17 -14.99
CA LEU A 63 1.56 0.15 -14.59
C LEU A 63 0.39 0.62 -15.46
N LEU A 64 0.42 0.32 -16.77
CA LEU A 64 -0.67 0.57 -17.72
C LEU A 64 -1.94 -0.17 -17.32
N VAL A 65 -1.81 -1.49 -17.08
CA VAL A 65 -2.93 -2.36 -16.71
C VAL A 65 -3.56 -1.89 -15.40
N ILE A 66 -2.73 -1.57 -14.40
CA ILE A 66 -3.20 -1.04 -13.12
C ILE A 66 -3.94 0.29 -13.35
N ALA A 67 -3.38 1.23 -14.11
CA ALA A 67 -4.04 2.50 -14.41
C ALA A 67 -5.41 2.30 -15.09
N TYR A 68 -5.53 1.31 -15.97
CA TYR A 68 -6.80 0.93 -16.57
C TYR A 68 -7.79 0.36 -15.55
N GLN A 69 -7.35 -0.54 -14.65
CA GLN A 69 -8.18 -1.06 -13.56
C GLN A 69 -8.71 0.06 -12.66
N TRP A 70 -7.88 1.04 -12.33
CA TRP A 70 -8.31 2.22 -11.57
C TRP A 70 -9.42 2.99 -12.28
N LYS A 71 -9.33 3.15 -13.60
CA LYS A 71 -10.40 3.78 -14.39
C LYS A 71 -11.70 2.98 -14.37
N LEU A 72 -11.64 1.65 -14.30
CA LEU A 72 -12.83 0.82 -14.13
C LEU A 72 -13.42 0.99 -12.72
N CYS A 73 -12.58 0.99 -11.68
CA CYS A 73 -13.02 1.20 -10.30
C CYS A 73 -13.67 2.57 -10.10
N ASP A 74 -13.14 3.59 -10.76
CA ASP A 74 -13.67 4.95 -10.72
C ASP A 74 -15.13 5.03 -11.21
N LYS A 75 -15.46 4.28 -12.26
CA LYS A 75 -16.84 4.23 -12.80
C LYS A 75 -17.86 3.65 -11.81
N VAL A 76 -17.41 2.83 -10.86
CA VAL A 76 -18.28 2.17 -9.87
C VAL A 76 -18.63 3.13 -8.73
N ILE A 77 -17.76 4.10 -8.44
CA ILE A 77 -18.03 5.10 -7.42
C ILE A 77 -18.89 6.18 -8.05
N ASP A 78 -20.17 6.19 -7.67
CA ASP A 78 -21.13 7.21 -8.04
C ASP A 78 -20.77 8.54 -7.36
N TYR A 79 -19.76 9.20 -7.91
CA TYR A 79 -19.10 10.36 -7.32
C TYR A 79 -20.05 11.55 -7.36
N LYS A 80 -20.55 11.94 -6.18
CA LYS A 80 -21.22 13.23 -6.02
C LYS A 80 -20.17 14.30 -5.79
N PRO A 81 -20.04 15.32 -6.67
CA PRO A 81 -19.06 16.38 -6.50
C PRO A 81 -19.17 17.06 -5.14
N ASN A 82 -18.04 17.60 -4.68
CA ASN A 82 -18.06 18.50 -3.54
C ASN A 82 -18.63 19.85 -4.02
N PRO A 83 -19.75 20.34 -3.48
CA PRO A 83 -20.37 21.59 -3.92
C PRO A 83 -19.46 22.82 -3.76
N LYS A 84 -18.38 22.72 -2.97
CA LYS A 84 -17.39 23.79 -2.77
C LYS A 84 -16.40 23.97 -3.93
N HIS A 85 -16.30 23.02 -4.86
CA HIS A 85 -15.42 23.12 -6.03
C HIS A 85 -16.18 22.68 -7.28
N PRO A 86 -16.90 23.61 -7.96
CA PRO A 86 -17.74 23.31 -9.12
C PRO A 86 -16.94 23.08 -10.43
N ILE A 87 -15.68 22.67 -10.35
CA ILE A 87 -14.85 22.47 -11.55
C ILE A 87 -15.41 21.30 -12.35
N MET A 88 -15.62 21.58 -13.64
CA MET A 88 -16.18 20.71 -14.67
C MET A 88 -15.65 19.27 -14.54
N HIS A 89 -16.60 18.33 -14.41
CA HIS A 89 -16.36 16.90 -14.34
C HIS A 89 -15.74 16.38 -15.63
N ASN A 90 -14.42 16.43 -15.74
CA ASN A 90 -13.74 15.49 -16.62
C ASN A 90 -13.53 14.20 -15.84
N LYS A 91 -14.27 13.15 -16.24
CA LYS A 91 -13.96 11.77 -15.85
C LYS A 91 -12.46 11.57 -16.00
N LEU A 92 -11.79 11.12 -14.94
CA LEU A 92 -10.35 10.93 -14.97
C LEU A 92 -9.95 10.03 -16.15
N LYS A 93 -8.92 10.45 -16.86
CA LYS A 93 -8.36 9.69 -17.98
C LYS A 93 -7.45 8.59 -17.41
N VAL A 94 -7.14 7.59 -18.24
CA VAL A 94 -6.19 6.54 -17.84
C VAL A 94 -4.83 7.15 -17.50
N SER A 95 -4.43 8.23 -18.20
CA SER A 95 -3.20 8.99 -17.92
C SER A 95 -3.14 9.55 -16.50
N ASP A 96 -4.27 9.99 -15.94
CA ASP A 96 -4.32 10.54 -14.58
C ASP A 96 -4.02 9.44 -13.55
N PHE A 97 -4.61 8.26 -13.76
CA PHE A 97 -4.33 7.09 -12.93
C PHE A 97 -2.94 6.51 -13.16
N TRP A 98 -2.37 6.64 -14.36
CA TRP A 98 -0.98 6.30 -14.61
C TRP A 98 -0.05 7.13 -13.73
N ILE A 99 -0.24 8.45 -13.74
CA ILE A 99 0.55 9.39 -12.93
C ILE A 99 0.39 9.05 -11.45
N LEU A 100 -0.85 8.87 -10.99
CA LEU A 100 -1.16 8.47 -9.61
C LEU A 100 -0.40 7.22 -9.17
N ASN A 101 -0.43 6.16 -9.99
CA ASN A 101 0.25 4.91 -9.67
C ASN A 101 1.77 5.02 -9.77
N SER A 102 2.29 5.85 -10.68
CA SER A 102 3.73 6.14 -10.81
C SER A 102 4.28 6.75 -9.52
N TYR A 103 3.62 7.79 -9.00
CA TYR A 103 4.01 8.42 -7.73
C TYR A 103 3.88 7.46 -6.55
N GLY A 104 2.82 6.64 -6.52
CA GLY A 104 2.65 5.60 -5.52
C GLY A 104 3.82 4.60 -5.52
N LYS A 105 4.24 4.16 -6.71
CA LYS A 105 5.36 3.21 -6.88
C LYS A 105 6.71 3.81 -6.52
N LEU A 106 6.96 5.07 -6.88
CA LEU A 106 8.17 5.79 -6.44
C LEU A 106 8.22 5.92 -4.92
N CYS A 107 7.10 6.27 -4.30
CA CYS A 107 7.01 6.37 -2.84
C CYS A 107 7.26 5.01 -2.17
N GLU A 108 6.67 3.92 -2.71
CA GLU A 108 6.92 2.55 -2.23
C GLU A 108 8.40 2.16 -2.34
N GLY A 109 9.09 2.56 -3.42
CA GLY A 109 10.52 2.30 -3.62
C GLY A 109 11.41 3.05 -2.63
N ILE A 110 11.04 4.27 -2.22
CA ILE A 110 11.78 5.07 -1.23
C ILE A 110 11.50 4.59 0.19
N THR A 111 10.28 4.11 0.47
CA THR A 111 9.87 3.64 1.80
C THR A 111 9.46 2.16 1.81
N PRO A 112 10.39 1.23 1.51
CA PRO A 112 10.05 -0.19 1.35
C PRO A 112 9.49 -0.82 2.63
N GLY A 113 9.91 -0.33 3.80
CA GLY A 113 9.42 -0.79 5.12
C GLY A 113 8.00 -0.30 5.46
N VAL A 114 7.44 0.65 4.69
CA VAL A 114 6.11 1.23 4.92
C VAL A 114 5.33 1.12 3.62
N LYS A 115 4.96 -0.12 3.24
CA LYS A 115 4.10 -0.42 2.07
C LYS A 115 2.76 0.34 2.07
N THR A 116 2.36 0.92 3.21
CA THR A 116 1.18 1.77 3.34
C THR A 116 1.39 3.21 2.85
N GLY A 117 2.64 3.65 2.67
CA GLY A 117 2.99 5.02 2.24
C GLY A 117 2.50 5.35 0.83
N GLY A 118 2.70 4.44 -0.13
CA GLY A 118 2.23 4.60 -1.51
C GLY A 118 0.71 4.73 -1.61
N GLU A 119 -0.05 3.89 -0.90
CA GLU A 119 -1.52 3.94 -0.93
C GLU A 119 -2.07 5.19 -0.21
N GLY A 120 -1.42 5.60 0.88
CA GLY A 120 -1.71 6.85 1.55
C GLY A 120 -1.50 8.05 0.62
N LEU A 121 -0.38 8.07 -0.10
CA LEU A 121 -0.08 9.11 -1.09
C LEU A 121 -1.13 9.15 -2.21
N LYS A 122 -1.55 7.99 -2.74
CA LYS A 122 -2.62 7.95 -3.75
C LYS A 122 -3.92 8.55 -3.23
N THR A 123 -4.30 8.23 -1.99
CA THR A 123 -5.49 8.81 -1.35
C THR A 123 -5.37 10.33 -1.24
N VAL A 124 -4.21 10.84 -0.81
CA VAL A 124 -3.94 12.29 -0.70
C VAL A 124 -4.00 12.97 -2.07
N MET A 125 -3.42 12.36 -3.11
CA MET A 125 -3.46 12.89 -4.47
C MET A 125 -4.89 12.93 -5.04
N LEU A 126 -5.69 11.87 -4.82
CA LEU A 126 -7.11 11.86 -5.20
C LEU A 126 -7.89 13.02 -4.57
N VAL A 127 -7.64 13.30 -3.28
CA VAL A 127 -8.31 14.39 -2.58
C VAL A 127 -7.83 15.76 -3.06
N ASN A 128 -6.51 15.97 -3.10
CA ASN A 128 -5.94 17.30 -3.30
C ASN A 128 -5.82 17.70 -4.78
N LYS A 129 -5.52 16.73 -5.66
CA LYS A 129 -5.29 16.98 -7.10
C LYS A 129 -6.53 16.72 -7.94
N PHE A 130 -7.29 15.68 -7.58
CA PHE A 130 -8.45 15.24 -8.35
C PHE A 130 -9.79 15.57 -7.67
N ASN A 131 -9.77 16.32 -6.56
CA ASN A 131 -10.95 16.82 -5.84
C ASN A 131 -11.91 15.73 -5.32
N TYR A 132 -11.43 14.50 -5.08
CA TYR A 132 -12.26 13.47 -4.46
C TYR A 132 -12.60 13.85 -3.02
N LYS A 133 -13.80 13.51 -2.55
CA LYS A 133 -14.05 13.51 -1.12
C LYS A 133 -13.15 12.45 -0.49
N LYS A 134 -12.56 12.78 0.67
CA LYS A 134 -11.64 11.87 1.38
C LYS A 134 -12.19 10.45 1.56
N LYS A 135 -13.50 10.33 1.81
CA LYS A 135 -14.17 9.03 1.95
C LYS A 135 -14.18 8.25 0.63
N ASP A 136 -14.52 8.91 -0.46
CA ASP A 136 -14.63 8.29 -1.79
C ASP A 136 -13.24 7.89 -2.31
N ALA A 137 -12.22 8.75 -2.11
CA ALA A 137 -10.84 8.42 -2.43
C ALA A 137 -10.35 7.17 -1.67
N LEU A 138 -10.64 7.08 -0.37
CA LEU A 138 -10.27 5.93 0.44
C LEU A 138 -10.98 4.66 -0.04
N ILE A 139 -12.27 4.75 -0.34
CA ILE A 139 -13.06 3.63 -0.88
C ILE A 139 -12.49 3.17 -2.23
N LEU A 140 -12.11 4.09 -3.12
CA LEU A 140 -11.52 3.77 -4.41
C LEU A 140 -10.23 2.97 -4.27
N VAL A 141 -9.33 3.44 -3.40
CA VAL A 141 -8.06 2.76 -3.09
C VAL A 141 -8.30 1.37 -2.53
N LEU A 142 -9.27 1.23 -1.61
CA LEU A 142 -9.61 -0.06 -1.01
C LEU A 142 -10.18 -1.04 -2.04
N ILE A 143 -11.13 -0.61 -2.87
CA ILE A 143 -11.71 -1.44 -3.93
C ILE A 143 -10.60 -1.95 -4.87
N GLN A 144 -9.72 -1.04 -5.33
CA GLN A 144 -8.65 -1.42 -6.23
C GLN A 144 -7.67 -2.40 -5.57
N LYS A 145 -7.36 -2.21 -4.29
CA LYS A 145 -6.49 -3.12 -3.54
C LYS A 145 -7.11 -4.50 -3.39
N SER A 146 -8.40 -4.56 -3.07
CA SER A 146 -9.15 -5.81 -2.97
C SER A 146 -9.14 -6.57 -4.29
N ILE A 147 -9.39 -5.89 -5.42
CA ILE A 147 -9.32 -6.51 -6.75
C ILE A 147 -7.91 -7.04 -7.03
N SER A 148 -6.87 -6.25 -6.75
CA SER A 148 -5.48 -6.68 -6.96
C SER A 148 -5.12 -7.90 -6.13
N LEU A 149 -5.61 -7.98 -4.88
CA LEU A 149 -5.37 -9.10 -3.98
C LEU A 149 -6.07 -10.38 -4.48
N VAL A 150 -7.30 -10.25 -4.99
CA VAL A 150 -8.02 -11.38 -5.62
C VAL A 150 -7.25 -11.89 -6.85
N SER A 151 -6.82 -10.99 -7.75
CA SER A 151 -6.03 -11.39 -8.91
C SER A 151 -4.72 -12.06 -8.52
N PHE A 152 -4.02 -11.53 -7.51
CA PHE A 152 -2.77 -12.12 -7.02
C PHE A 152 -2.97 -13.56 -6.53
N VAL A 153 -4.02 -13.81 -5.76
CA VAL A 153 -4.33 -15.15 -5.26
C VAL A 153 -4.67 -16.11 -6.40
N VAL A 154 -5.45 -15.67 -7.41
CA VAL A 154 -5.76 -16.53 -8.57
C VAL A 154 -4.49 -16.92 -9.31
N VAL A 155 -3.58 -15.96 -9.54
CA VAL A 155 -2.29 -16.24 -10.18
C VAL A 155 -1.45 -17.19 -9.32
N LEU A 156 -1.41 -16.99 -8.00
CA LEU A 156 -0.69 -17.86 -7.08
C LEU A 156 -1.26 -19.29 -7.10
N ALA A 157 -2.59 -19.43 -7.12
CA ALA A 157 -3.25 -20.72 -7.22
C ALA A 157 -2.91 -21.45 -8.53
N ALA A 158 -2.96 -20.74 -9.66
CA ALA A 158 -2.58 -21.29 -10.95
C ALA A 158 -1.11 -21.74 -10.96
N LEU A 159 -0.20 -20.92 -10.41
CA LEU A 159 1.21 -21.27 -10.30
C LEU A 159 1.44 -22.53 -9.46
N CYS A 160 0.76 -22.63 -8.31
CA CYS A 160 0.84 -23.83 -7.47
C CYS A 160 0.36 -25.08 -8.22
N VAL A 161 -0.72 -24.99 -8.99
CA VAL A 161 -1.23 -26.11 -9.80
C VAL A 161 -0.21 -26.51 -10.88
N ILE A 162 0.35 -25.55 -11.62
CA ILE A 162 1.35 -25.82 -12.67
C ILE A 162 2.59 -26.48 -12.08
N LEU A 163 3.13 -25.94 -10.99
CA LEU A 163 4.29 -26.50 -10.29
C LEU A 163 4.01 -27.91 -9.76
N SER A 164 2.78 -28.15 -9.28
CA SER A 164 2.37 -29.48 -8.82
C SER A 164 2.23 -30.49 -9.98
N ALA A 165 1.85 -30.04 -11.18
CA ALA A 165 1.67 -30.89 -12.35
C ALA A 165 3.00 -31.22 -13.06
N GLN A 166 4.01 -30.35 -12.95
CA GLN A 166 5.32 -30.51 -13.59
C GLN A 166 6.33 -31.30 -12.75
N GLY A 167 5.95 -31.76 -11.54
CA GLY A 167 6.91 -32.20 -10.52
C GLY A 167 6.97 -33.69 -10.20
N SER A 168 7.95 -34.38 -10.78
CA SER A 168 8.63 -35.55 -10.20
C SER A 168 9.51 -35.17 -9.00
N TYR A 169 8.93 -34.51 -7.98
CA TYR A 169 9.66 -34.06 -6.79
C TYR A 169 9.05 -34.64 -5.51
N THR A 170 9.74 -35.62 -4.94
CA THR A 170 9.43 -36.31 -3.68
C THR A 170 9.43 -35.40 -2.43
N LEU A 171 9.81 -34.12 -2.56
CA LEU A 171 9.93 -33.17 -1.46
C LEU A 171 8.75 -32.20 -1.33
N ILE A 172 7.92 -32.07 -2.36
CA ILE A 172 6.74 -31.20 -2.29
C ILE A 172 5.58 -32.01 -1.74
N ASN A 173 5.32 -31.87 -0.44
CA ASN A 173 4.16 -32.50 0.17
C ASN A 173 2.88 -31.85 -0.38
N TYR A 174 2.26 -32.49 -1.37
CA TYR A 174 1.04 -32.05 -2.05
C TYR A 174 -0.09 -31.67 -1.08
N SER A 175 -0.14 -32.29 0.10
CA SER A 175 -1.06 -31.93 1.17
C SER A 175 -0.85 -30.50 1.64
N ASN A 176 0.39 -30.04 1.86
CA ASN A 176 0.64 -28.70 2.37
C ASN A 176 0.28 -27.60 1.35
N ILE A 177 0.46 -27.87 0.06
CA ILE A 177 0.05 -26.93 -1.00
C ILE A 177 -1.46 -26.84 -1.09
N SER A 178 -2.19 -27.96 -1.06
CA SER A 178 -3.64 -27.94 -1.12
C SER A 178 -4.25 -27.21 0.09
N HIS A 179 -3.70 -27.40 1.30
CA HIS A 179 -4.12 -26.68 2.49
C HIS A 179 -3.83 -25.18 2.40
N LEU A 180 -2.66 -24.78 1.88
CA LEU A 180 -2.32 -23.37 1.64
C LEU A 180 -3.28 -22.73 0.64
N LEU A 181 -3.61 -23.42 -0.47
CA LEU A 181 -4.57 -22.93 -1.46
C LEU A 181 -5.98 -22.80 -0.87
N ILE A 182 -6.43 -23.74 -0.05
CA ILE A 182 -7.71 -23.66 0.66
C ILE A 182 -7.71 -22.46 1.61
N ILE A 183 -6.68 -22.27 2.43
CA ILE A 183 -6.57 -21.12 3.36
C ILE A 183 -6.66 -19.80 2.60
N ILE A 184 -5.92 -19.67 1.49
CA ILE A 184 -5.91 -18.44 0.69
C ILE A 184 -7.29 -18.23 0.02
N THR A 185 -7.93 -19.29 -0.48
CA THR A 185 -9.26 -19.23 -1.09
C THR A 185 -10.32 -18.82 -0.06
N VAL A 186 -10.28 -19.40 1.15
CA VAL A 186 -11.17 -19.02 2.26
C VAL A 186 -10.93 -17.56 2.66
N ALA A 187 -9.67 -17.13 2.76
CA ALA A 187 -9.33 -15.74 3.07
C ALA A 187 -9.86 -14.76 2.00
N LEU A 188 -9.81 -15.12 0.71
CA LEU A 188 -10.43 -14.35 -0.36
C LEU A 188 -11.95 -14.29 -0.25
N ILE A 189 -12.61 -15.41 -0.01
CA ILE A 189 -14.07 -15.46 0.13
C ILE A 189 -14.48 -14.56 1.31
N LEU A 190 -13.78 -14.64 2.44
CA LEU A 190 -14.00 -13.76 3.58
C LEU A 190 -13.78 -12.28 3.23
N LEU A 191 -12.71 -11.95 2.48
CA LEU A 191 -12.46 -10.59 2.01
C LEU A 191 -13.58 -10.07 1.08
N LEU A 192 -14.03 -10.89 0.12
CA LEU A 192 -15.11 -10.56 -0.79
C LEU A 192 -16.44 -10.40 -0.05
N LEU A 193 -16.71 -11.27 0.93
CA LEU A 193 -17.87 -11.13 1.81
C LEU A 193 -17.79 -9.84 2.61
N ILE A 194 -16.62 -9.49 3.18
CA ILE A 194 -16.43 -8.21 3.89
C ILE A 194 -16.75 -7.03 2.96
N VAL A 195 -16.24 -7.03 1.72
CA VAL A 195 -16.50 -5.97 0.73
C VAL A 195 -17.99 -5.91 0.34
N ASN A 196 -18.63 -7.07 0.11
CA ASN A 196 -20.04 -7.16 -0.29
C ASN A 196 -20.98 -6.76 0.86
N PHE A 197 -20.62 -7.10 2.10
CA PHE A 197 -21.31 -6.62 3.31
C PHE A 197 -21.09 -5.12 3.55
N TRP A 198 -19.99 -4.54 3.07
CA TRP A 198 -19.70 -3.10 3.17
C TRP A 198 -20.56 -2.25 2.23
N GLY A 199 -21.03 -2.81 1.11
CA GLY A 199 -21.84 -2.10 0.10
C GLY A 199 -23.24 -1.66 0.56
N LYS A 200 -23.78 -2.20 1.67
CA LYS A 200 -25.05 -1.72 2.23
C LYS A 200 -24.84 -0.40 2.99
N LYS A 201 -25.35 0.69 2.42
CA LYS A 201 -25.33 2.09 2.92
C LYS A 201 -25.62 2.29 4.42
N SER A 202 -26.25 1.33 5.13
CA SER A 202 -26.67 1.50 6.52
C SER A 202 -25.57 1.32 7.57
N LYS A 203 -24.39 0.78 7.23
CA LYS A 203 -23.35 0.45 8.25
C LYS A 203 -22.05 1.27 8.22
N LEU A 204 -21.95 2.30 7.38
CA LEU A 204 -20.86 3.30 7.46
C LEU A 204 -20.81 3.99 8.85
N LYS A 205 -21.93 3.97 9.59
CA LYS A 205 -22.04 4.43 10.98
C LYS A 205 -21.16 3.63 11.95
N TYR A 206 -21.01 2.31 11.74
CA TYR A 206 -20.18 1.46 12.60
C TYR A 206 -18.69 1.62 12.30
N PHE A 207 -18.31 1.78 11.03
CA PHE A 207 -16.93 2.07 10.66
C PHE A 207 -16.49 3.46 11.12
N LEU A 208 -17.37 4.47 11.07
CA LEU A 208 -17.09 5.79 11.65
C LEU A 208 -16.98 5.73 13.19
N LYS A 209 -17.78 4.91 13.87
CA LYS A 209 -17.59 4.61 15.30
C LYS A 209 -16.24 3.92 15.56
N PHE A 210 -15.85 2.94 14.75
CA PHE A 210 -14.57 2.25 14.88
C PHE A 210 -13.38 3.19 14.60
N HIS A 211 -13.48 4.05 13.58
CA HIS A 211 -12.47 5.08 13.33
C HIS A 211 -12.40 6.11 14.46
N GLN A 212 -13.53 6.52 15.04
CA GLN A 212 -13.55 7.36 16.23
C GLN A 212 -12.90 6.65 17.43
N ILE A 213 -13.13 5.35 17.62
CA ILE A 213 -12.45 4.55 18.64
C ILE A 213 -10.94 4.53 18.39
N ILE A 214 -10.47 4.29 17.15
CA ILE A 214 -9.03 4.35 16.80
C ILE A 214 -8.44 5.75 17.06
N VAL A 215 -9.17 6.82 16.73
CA VAL A 215 -8.72 8.21 16.97
C VAL A 215 -8.69 8.53 18.47
N ILE A 216 -9.64 8.01 19.25
CA ILE A 216 -9.66 8.11 20.71
C ILE A 216 -8.49 7.32 21.32
N LEU A 217 -8.24 6.10 20.86
CA LEU A 217 -7.10 5.27 21.28
C LEU A 217 -5.75 5.93 20.93
N ARG A 218 -5.65 6.57 19.76
CA ARG A 218 -4.49 7.35 19.35
C ARG A 218 -4.29 8.61 20.20
N LYS A 219 -5.38 9.31 20.57
CA LYS A 219 -5.31 10.48 21.48
C LYS A 219 -4.93 10.09 22.90
N LYS A 220 -5.32 8.90 23.37
CA LYS A 220 -4.97 8.37 24.70
C LYS A 220 -3.55 7.77 24.81
N LYS A 221 -2.70 7.88 23.78
CA LYS A 221 -1.34 7.30 23.74
C LYS A 221 -1.27 5.78 24.03
N LEU A 222 -2.38 5.03 23.95
CA LEU A 222 -2.38 3.59 24.26
C LEU A 222 -1.61 2.75 23.22
N PHE A 223 -1.37 3.29 22.02
CA PHE A 223 -0.69 2.57 20.94
C PHE A 223 0.82 2.41 21.14
N VAL A 224 1.43 3.08 22.13
CA VAL A 224 2.87 2.93 22.38
C VAL A 224 3.18 1.58 23.06
N PHE A 225 2.20 0.91 23.67
CA PHE A 225 2.42 -0.34 24.38
C PHE A 225 2.23 -1.61 23.54
N LEU A 226 1.53 -1.52 22.40
CA LEU A 226 1.26 -2.68 21.53
C LEU A 226 2.17 -2.78 20.29
N ALA A 227 3.08 -1.81 20.10
CA ALA A 227 4.05 -1.83 19.01
C ALA A 227 5.45 -2.35 19.44
N PHE A 228 5.57 -2.88 20.66
CA PHE A 228 6.81 -3.42 21.24
C PHE A 228 6.67 -4.87 21.75
N TYR A 229 5.71 -5.62 21.23
CA TYR A 229 5.66 -7.08 21.33
C TYR A 229 5.32 -7.67 19.96
#